data_AF-A0ABD5B335-F1
#
_entry.id   AF-A0ABD5B335-F1
#
_cell.length_a   1.000
_cell.length_b   1.000
_cell.length_c   1.000
_cell.angle_alpha   90.00
_cell.angle_beta   90.00
_cell.angle_gamma   90.00
#
_symmetry.space_group_name_H-M   'P 1'
#
loop_
_entity.id
_entity.type
_entity.pdbx_description
1 polymer ?
#
loop_
_entity_poly.entity_id
_entity_poly.type
_entity_poly.pdbx_seq_one_letter_code
_entity_poly.pdbx_strand_id
1 'polypeptide(L)'
;MNNISNLINEKRSKKLHNNKQHPVCQLKEKIQLYFNDFSVFDDLNEIVSIKDNFDDLLIPLDHPARSTNDTYYADNDHVLRTQTSAHQNMLLKAGHKRFIASGDVYRKDTIDKTHYPVFHQMEGVKILPAGADALDDLKKTLEGLIQYLYPGKGYRFLDDYFPFTEPSLQIEVLQNKEWMEVLGAGVIHPQILKNCNIEGTGWAFGLGLDRLLLSYCNIPDIRYLWTDDLRFISQFENGLTEFQQYSKYPPVYKDISFWVNEYTENKEGNWNEYNNLCEVIREEGNDLVESIDLLDKFCKENKTSLAYRIMYRSNERTLLNDEINEKQERIRATLSENFDIILR
;
A
#
# COMPACT_ATOMS: atom_id res chain seq x y z
N MET A 1 6.83 19.47 -7.94
CA MET A 1 7.74 19.54 -6.77
C MET A 1 8.15 18.12 -6.48
N ASN A 2 9.44 17.82 -6.31
CA ASN A 2 9.87 16.46 -5.97
C ASN A 2 9.79 16.26 -4.45
N ASN A 3 9.03 15.28 -3.98
CA ASN A 3 8.92 14.90 -2.57
C ASN A 3 9.31 13.43 -2.31
N ILE A 4 10.04 12.81 -3.24
CA ILE A 4 10.54 11.43 -3.12
C ILE A 4 11.85 11.44 -2.33
N SER A 5 11.86 10.76 -1.19
CA SER A 5 13.05 10.69 -0.33
C SER A 5 14.07 9.65 -0.81
N ASN A 6 15.30 9.75 -0.30
CA ASN A 6 16.34 8.77 -0.58
C ASN A 6 15.96 7.36 -0.12
N LEU A 7 15.31 7.25 1.04
CA LEU A 7 14.80 5.98 1.55
C LEU A 7 13.83 5.32 0.57
N ILE A 8 12.91 6.09 -0.01
CA ILE A 8 11.99 5.57 -1.03
C ILE A 8 12.76 5.12 -2.28
N ASN A 9 13.76 5.89 -2.73
CA ASN A 9 14.59 5.49 -3.87
C ASN A 9 15.38 4.18 -3.63
N GLU A 10 15.88 3.96 -2.41
CA GLU A 10 16.52 2.70 -2.04
C GLU A 10 15.54 1.52 -2.13
N LYS A 11 14.31 1.68 -1.61
CA LYS A 11 13.27 0.64 -1.64
C LYS A 11 12.78 0.36 -3.07
N ARG A 12 12.64 1.39 -3.92
CA ARG A 12 12.31 1.26 -5.36
C ARG A 12 13.24 0.30 -6.10
N SER A 13 14.53 0.34 -5.76
CA SER A 13 15.56 -0.47 -6.44
C SER A 13 15.46 -1.97 -6.14
N LYS A 14 14.78 -2.36 -5.05
CA LYS A 14 14.74 -3.76 -4.57
C LYS A 14 13.85 -4.66 -5.42
N LYS A 15 12.79 -4.11 -6.03
CA LYS A 15 11.82 -4.82 -6.91
C LYS A 15 11.47 -6.22 -6.39
N LEU A 16 11.02 -6.29 -5.13
CA LEU A 16 10.82 -7.56 -4.40
C LEU A 16 9.85 -8.50 -5.10
N HIS A 17 8.85 -7.98 -5.81
CA HIS A 17 7.91 -8.76 -6.62
C HIS A 17 8.57 -9.49 -7.80
N ASN A 18 9.81 -9.17 -8.16
CA ASN A 18 10.59 -9.84 -9.21
C ASN A 18 11.80 -10.62 -8.65
N ASN A 19 12.01 -10.61 -7.34
CA ASN A 19 12.99 -11.50 -6.70
C ASN A 19 12.36 -12.87 -6.45
N LYS A 20 12.72 -13.89 -7.24
CA LYS A 20 12.16 -15.25 -7.16
C LYS A 20 12.30 -15.94 -5.80
N GLN A 21 13.29 -15.55 -4.99
CA GLN A 21 13.47 -16.08 -3.64
C GLN A 21 12.61 -15.37 -2.60
N HIS A 22 12.04 -14.21 -2.96
CA HIS A 22 11.25 -13.40 -2.06
C HIS A 22 9.79 -13.89 -2.03
N PRO A 23 9.16 -14.02 -0.85
CA PRO A 23 7.79 -14.53 -0.74
C PRO A 23 6.74 -13.67 -1.48
N VAL A 24 7.00 -12.37 -1.68
CA VAL A 24 6.13 -11.52 -2.53
C VAL A 24 6.10 -12.02 -3.97
N CYS A 25 7.26 -12.34 -4.55
CA CYS A 25 7.35 -12.89 -5.89
C CYS A 25 6.70 -14.28 -5.97
N GLN A 26 6.91 -15.12 -4.95
CA GLN A 26 6.32 -16.46 -4.90
C GLN A 26 4.78 -16.41 -4.86
N LEU A 27 4.20 -15.48 -4.10
CA LEU A 27 2.76 -15.25 -4.11
C LEU A 27 2.27 -14.68 -5.44
N LYS A 28 3.00 -13.72 -6.02
CA LYS A 28 2.73 -13.19 -7.36
C LYS A 28 2.67 -14.34 -8.38
N GLU A 29 3.71 -15.17 -8.46
CA GLU A 29 3.79 -16.31 -9.39
C GLU A 29 2.67 -17.34 -9.13
N LYS A 30 2.32 -17.59 -7.87
CA LYS A 30 1.18 -18.45 -7.51
C LYS A 30 -0.14 -17.91 -8.08
N ILE A 31 -0.39 -16.60 -8.01
CA ILE A 31 -1.59 -15.99 -8.59
C ILE A 31 -1.52 -15.96 -10.12
N GLN A 32 -0.35 -15.69 -10.71
CA GLN A 32 -0.13 -15.76 -12.16
C GLN A 32 -0.46 -17.15 -12.73
N LEU A 33 -0.18 -18.23 -11.99
CA LEU A 33 -0.55 -19.60 -12.38
C LEU A 33 -2.06 -19.82 -12.46
N TYR A 34 -2.85 -19.15 -11.61
CA TYR A 34 -4.32 -19.19 -11.68
C TYR A 34 -4.83 -18.47 -12.94
N PHE A 35 -4.20 -17.36 -13.30
CA PHE A 35 -4.49 -16.57 -14.50
C PHE A 35 -3.58 -16.93 -15.68
N ASN A 36 -3.31 -18.22 -15.91
CA ASN A 36 -2.32 -18.66 -16.91
C ASN A 36 -2.66 -18.29 -18.37
N ASP A 37 -3.91 -17.92 -18.66
CA ASP A 37 -4.35 -17.44 -19.97
C ASP A 37 -4.31 -15.90 -20.12
N PHE A 38 -3.88 -15.18 -19.08
CA PHE A 38 -3.74 -13.72 -19.08
C PHE A 38 -2.34 -13.31 -19.52
N SER A 39 -2.24 -12.16 -20.19
CA SER A 39 -0.94 -11.53 -20.43
C SER A 39 -0.37 -11.00 -19.11
N VAL A 40 0.93 -11.20 -18.86
CA VAL A 40 1.59 -10.78 -17.62
C VAL A 40 2.43 -9.53 -17.88
N PHE A 41 2.29 -8.53 -17.03
CA PHE A 41 3.12 -7.32 -16.99
C PHE A 41 3.66 -7.10 -15.57
N ASP A 42 4.98 -7.16 -15.37
CA ASP A 42 5.59 -6.96 -14.05
C ASP A 42 6.86 -6.10 -14.07
N ASP A 43 7.09 -5.41 -15.18
CA ASP A 43 8.22 -4.52 -15.46
C ASP A 43 7.80 -3.09 -15.89
N LEU A 44 6.53 -2.74 -15.68
CA LEU A 44 5.99 -1.41 -16.01
C LEU A 44 6.66 -0.32 -15.14
N ASN A 45 6.95 0.83 -15.76
CA ASN A 45 7.59 1.97 -15.09
C ASN A 45 6.76 2.48 -13.91
N GLU A 46 7.36 2.60 -12.74
CA GLU A 46 6.68 3.11 -11.54
C GLU A 46 6.44 4.62 -11.53
N ILE A 47 7.19 5.39 -12.33
CA ILE A 47 6.93 6.82 -12.53
C ILE A 47 5.90 6.95 -13.65
N VAL A 48 4.71 7.45 -13.29
CA VAL A 48 3.57 7.60 -14.18
C VAL A 48 3.10 9.05 -14.18
N SER A 49 2.39 9.46 -15.24
CA SER A 49 1.78 10.79 -15.25
C SER A 49 0.65 10.86 -14.21
N ILE A 50 0.38 12.06 -13.67
CA ILE A 50 -0.80 12.34 -12.83
C ILE A 50 -2.07 11.91 -13.56
N LYS A 51 -2.09 12.13 -14.88
CA LYS A 51 -3.20 11.74 -15.74
C LYS A 51 -3.45 10.23 -15.70
N ASP A 52 -2.41 9.42 -15.87
CA ASP A 52 -2.53 7.96 -15.86
C ASP A 52 -2.93 7.43 -14.46
N ASN A 53 -2.33 7.97 -13.39
CA ASN A 53 -2.60 7.51 -12.03
C ASN A 53 -3.98 7.92 -11.49
N PHE A 54 -4.55 9.03 -11.98
CA PHE A 54 -5.77 9.59 -11.41
C PHE A 54 -6.84 9.96 -12.45
N ASP A 55 -6.54 10.81 -13.42
CA ASP A 55 -7.56 11.37 -14.33
C ASP A 55 -8.19 10.29 -15.22
N ASP A 56 -7.36 9.40 -15.75
CA ASP A 56 -7.77 8.29 -16.61
C ASP A 56 -8.60 7.24 -15.85
N LEU A 57 -8.51 7.26 -14.52
CA LEU A 57 -9.31 6.47 -13.59
C LEU A 57 -10.49 7.25 -12.98
N LEU A 58 -10.81 8.42 -13.54
CA LEU A 58 -11.94 9.27 -13.13
C LEU A 58 -11.86 9.74 -11.68
N ILE A 59 -10.69 9.71 -11.06
CA ILE A 59 -10.51 10.19 -9.69
C ILE A 59 -10.67 11.72 -9.70
N PRO A 60 -11.52 12.32 -8.86
CA PRO A 60 -11.74 13.77 -8.86
C PRO A 60 -10.47 14.60 -8.54
N LEU A 61 -10.40 15.85 -9.03
CA LEU A 61 -9.25 16.74 -8.78
C LEU A 61 -9.08 17.13 -7.31
N ASP A 62 -10.17 17.18 -6.57
CA ASP A 62 -10.23 17.47 -5.13
C ASP A 62 -10.14 16.19 -4.27
N HIS A 63 -9.86 15.04 -4.88
CA HIS A 63 -9.75 13.78 -4.15
C HIS A 63 -8.52 13.78 -3.22
N PRO A 64 -8.64 13.39 -1.93
CA PRO A 64 -7.54 13.42 -0.97
C PRO A 64 -6.27 12.69 -1.43
N ALA A 65 -6.42 11.55 -2.12
CA ALA A 65 -5.29 10.78 -2.65
C ALA A 65 -4.37 11.58 -3.59
N ARG A 66 -4.81 12.73 -4.14
CA ARG A 66 -3.96 13.62 -4.94
C ARG A 66 -3.10 14.55 -4.07
N SER A 67 -3.31 14.61 -2.76
CA SER A 67 -2.52 15.44 -1.86
C SER A 67 -1.04 15.03 -1.84
N THR A 68 -0.14 16.00 -1.69
CA THR A 68 1.28 15.75 -1.44
C THR A 68 1.55 15.12 -0.08
N ASN A 69 0.56 15.12 0.83
CA ASN A 69 0.58 14.40 2.10
C ASN A 69 0.36 12.90 1.90
N ASP A 70 -0.30 12.45 0.83
CA ASP A 70 -0.65 11.03 0.61
C ASP A 70 0.14 10.42 -0.55
N THR A 71 0.61 11.24 -1.50
CA THR A 71 1.26 10.80 -2.74
C THR A 71 2.69 11.34 -2.89
N TYR A 72 3.55 10.49 -3.45
CA TYR A 72 4.89 10.84 -3.86
C TYR A 72 4.91 11.41 -5.29
N TYR A 73 5.19 12.71 -5.40
CA TYR A 73 5.35 13.47 -6.63
C TYR A 73 6.83 13.50 -7.04
N ALA A 74 7.12 13.09 -8.27
CA ALA A 74 8.46 13.19 -8.86
C ALA A 74 8.71 14.60 -9.40
N ASP A 75 7.70 15.22 -9.99
CA ASP A 75 7.72 16.61 -10.46
C ASP A 75 6.31 17.23 -10.42
N ASN A 76 5.95 18.11 -11.35
CA ASN A 76 4.62 18.74 -11.38
C ASN A 76 3.59 17.92 -12.18
N ASP A 77 4.05 16.97 -13.00
CA ASP A 77 3.25 16.21 -13.95
C ASP A 77 3.30 14.70 -13.69
N HIS A 78 4.24 14.23 -12.86
CA HIS A 78 4.50 12.81 -12.59
C HIS A 78 4.51 12.47 -11.10
N VAL A 79 4.05 11.25 -10.81
CA VAL A 79 4.02 10.63 -9.47
C VAL A 79 4.66 9.25 -9.52
N LEU A 80 5.10 8.75 -8.37
CA LEU A 80 5.20 7.30 -8.21
C LEU A 80 3.77 6.74 -8.14
N ARG A 81 3.47 5.71 -8.93
CA ARG A 81 2.11 5.15 -9.00
C ARG A 81 1.59 4.77 -7.61
N THR A 82 0.39 5.22 -7.28
CA THR A 82 -0.26 4.88 -6.00
C THR A 82 -1.00 3.55 -6.07
N GLN A 83 -1.19 3.03 -7.28
CA GLN A 83 -1.86 1.78 -7.57
C GLN A 83 -1.46 1.23 -8.94
N THR A 84 -1.53 -0.09 -9.14
CA THR A 84 -1.25 -0.71 -10.45
C THR A 84 -2.24 -0.28 -11.54
N SER A 85 -3.46 0.13 -11.16
CA SER A 85 -4.49 0.69 -12.05
C SER A 85 -4.05 1.91 -12.86
N ALA A 86 -2.97 2.59 -12.46
CA ALA A 86 -2.34 3.61 -13.28
C ALA A 86 -1.97 3.11 -14.70
N HIS A 87 -1.81 1.80 -14.88
CA HIS A 87 -1.45 1.21 -16.17
C HIS A 87 -2.64 0.66 -16.97
N GLN A 88 -3.84 0.59 -16.38
CA GLN A 88 -5.02 -0.03 -17.00
C GLN A 88 -5.32 0.59 -18.37
N ASN A 89 -5.48 1.91 -18.44
CA ASN A 89 -5.88 2.58 -19.67
C ASN A 89 -4.81 2.49 -20.77
N MET A 90 -3.53 2.57 -20.39
CA MET A 90 -2.42 2.44 -21.33
C MET A 90 -2.38 1.03 -21.95
N LEU A 91 -2.55 -0.02 -21.14
CA LEU A 91 -2.61 -1.40 -21.62
C LEU A 91 -3.85 -1.69 -22.47
N LEU A 92 -5.01 -1.14 -22.08
CA LEU A 92 -6.25 -1.24 -22.88
C LEU A 92 -6.08 -0.57 -24.25
N LYS A 93 -5.52 0.64 -24.30
CA LYS A 93 -5.24 1.38 -25.55
C LYS A 93 -4.20 0.66 -26.42
N ALA A 94 -3.27 -0.08 -25.82
CA ALA A 94 -2.33 -0.94 -26.53
C ALA A 94 -2.96 -2.24 -27.09
N GLY A 95 -4.25 -2.48 -26.82
CA GLY A 95 -5.01 -3.60 -27.37
C GLY A 95 -5.06 -4.84 -26.47
N HIS A 96 -4.52 -4.79 -25.26
CA HIS A 96 -4.61 -5.89 -24.31
C HIS A 96 -6.03 -5.97 -23.72
N LYS A 97 -6.63 -7.16 -23.80
CA LYS A 97 -8.02 -7.40 -23.36
C LYS A 97 -8.15 -8.33 -22.17
N ARG A 98 -7.08 -9.05 -21.83
CA ARG A 98 -6.99 -9.88 -20.63
C ARG A 98 -5.56 -9.83 -20.13
N PHE A 99 -5.34 -9.24 -18.96
CA PHE A 99 -3.99 -9.07 -18.45
C PHE A 99 -3.98 -8.96 -16.94
N ILE A 100 -2.84 -9.32 -16.36
CA ILE A 100 -2.48 -9.01 -14.99
C ILE A 100 -1.24 -8.13 -14.98
N ALA A 101 -1.27 -7.08 -14.16
CA ALA A 101 -0.17 -6.16 -13.97
C ALA A 101 0.26 -6.19 -12.51
N SER A 102 1.55 -6.39 -12.22
CA SER A 102 2.08 -6.45 -10.86
C SER A 102 3.21 -5.46 -10.67
N GLY A 103 3.30 -4.88 -9.47
CA GLY A 103 4.41 -4.00 -9.16
C GLY A 103 4.32 -3.40 -7.77
N ASP A 104 5.45 -2.81 -7.39
CA ASP A 104 5.61 -1.85 -6.31
C ASP A 104 4.72 -0.61 -6.53
N VAL A 105 3.99 -0.17 -5.51
CA VAL A 105 3.16 1.03 -5.47
C VAL A 105 3.50 1.84 -4.23
N TYR A 106 3.20 3.14 -4.27
CA TYR A 106 3.80 4.12 -3.38
C TYR A 106 2.74 5.02 -2.75
N ARG A 107 2.67 5.04 -1.42
CA ARG A 107 1.75 5.89 -0.66
C ARG A 107 2.42 6.39 0.60
N LYS A 108 2.22 7.65 0.93
CA LYS A 108 2.53 8.14 2.27
C LYS A 108 1.37 7.73 3.17
N ASP A 109 1.70 7.00 4.22
CA ASP A 109 0.72 6.37 5.08
C ASP A 109 1.27 6.26 6.50
N THR A 110 0.39 5.93 7.42
CA THR A 110 0.65 5.71 8.84
C THR A 110 1.78 4.68 9.05
N ILE A 111 2.45 4.74 10.22
CA ILE A 111 3.42 3.72 10.60
C ILE A 111 2.76 2.76 11.58
N ASP A 112 2.47 1.56 11.10
CA ASP A 112 2.05 0.41 11.90
C ASP A 112 2.52 -0.91 11.26
N LYS A 113 2.02 -2.04 11.76
CA LYS A 113 2.41 -3.39 11.31
C LYS A 113 1.87 -3.78 9.94
N THR A 114 0.94 -3.02 9.39
CA THR A 114 0.21 -3.33 8.15
C THR A 114 0.43 -2.29 7.05
N HIS A 115 0.91 -1.10 7.39
CA HIS A 115 1.17 0.00 6.47
C HIS A 115 2.67 0.23 6.28
N TYR A 116 3.08 0.35 5.03
CA TYR A 116 4.46 0.61 4.62
C TYR A 116 4.44 1.46 3.34
N PRO A 117 5.37 2.41 3.14
CA PRO A 117 5.24 3.40 2.07
C PRO A 117 5.42 2.82 0.67
N VAL A 118 6.05 1.66 0.60
CA VAL A 118 6.24 0.86 -0.61
C VAL A 118 5.61 -0.49 -0.36
N PHE A 119 4.61 -0.86 -1.13
CA PHE A 119 4.01 -2.19 -1.06
C PHE A 119 3.67 -2.64 -2.47
N HIS A 120 3.16 -3.84 -2.64
CA HIS A 120 3.00 -4.46 -3.95
C HIS A 120 1.54 -4.78 -4.20
N GLN A 121 1.12 -4.52 -5.44
CA GLN A 121 -0.20 -4.86 -5.90
C GLN A 121 -0.13 -5.76 -7.13
N MET A 122 -1.22 -6.48 -7.35
CA MET A 122 -1.54 -7.07 -8.64
C MET A 122 -2.92 -6.58 -9.06
N GLU A 123 -3.00 -6.09 -10.28
CA GLU A 123 -4.24 -5.79 -10.98
C GLU A 123 -4.56 -6.90 -11.98
N GLY A 124 -5.82 -7.22 -12.15
CA GLY A 124 -6.30 -8.07 -13.23
C GLY A 124 -7.46 -7.41 -13.96
N VAL A 125 -7.42 -7.48 -15.29
CA VAL A 125 -8.41 -6.86 -16.18
C VAL A 125 -8.86 -7.88 -17.22
N LYS A 126 -10.17 -7.93 -17.49
CA LYS A 126 -10.75 -8.72 -18.56
C LYS A 126 -11.87 -7.96 -19.27
N ILE A 127 -11.73 -7.81 -20.58
CA ILE A 127 -12.74 -7.24 -21.48
C ILE A 127 -13.58 -8.37 -22.07
N LEU A 128 -14.89 -8.14 -22.08
CA LEU A 128 -15.92 -9.06 -22.53
C LEU A 128 -16.73 -8.44 -23.69
N PRO A 129 -17.36 -9.27 -24.54
CA PRO A 129 -18.27 -8.78 -25.57
C PRO A 129 -19.41 -7.93 -24.99
N ALA A 130 -19.94 -7.01 -25.80
CA ALA A 130 -21.13 -6.25 -25.44
C ALA A 130 -22.31 -7.20 -25.10
N GLY A 131 -23.04 -6.87 -24.04
CA GLY A 131 -24.16 -7.67 -23.55
C GLY A 131 -23.80 -8.85 -22.65
N ALA A 132 -22.50 -9.12 -22.42
CA ALA A 132 -22.08 -10.06 -21.39
C ALA A 132 -22.36 -9.51 -19.98
N ASP A 133 -22.59 -10.41 -19.02
CA ASP A 133 -22.68 -10.04 -17.61
C ASP A 133 -21.28 -10.03 -16.98
N ALA A 134 -20.65 -8.85 -16.97
CA ALA A 134 -19.31 -8.68 -16.43
C ALA A 134 -19.24 -8.92 -14.92
N LEU A 135 -20.32 -8.62 -14.18
CA LEU A 135 -20.35 -8.78 -12.74
C LEU A 135 -20.41 -10.26 -12.36
N ASP A 136 -21.21 -11.06 -13.06
CA ASP A 136 -21.27 -12.51 -12.88
C ASP A 136 -19.94 -13.19 -13.25
N ASP A 137 -19.32 -12.82 -14.39
CA ASP A 137 -18.00 -13.35 -14.79
C ASP A 137 -16.91 -12.96 -13.78
N LEU A 138 -16.94 -11.73 -13.25
CA LEU A 138 -16.04 -11.27 -12.20
C LEU A 138 -16.20 -12.09 -10.91
N LYS A 139 -17.44 -12.21 -10.40
CA LYS A 139 -17.71 -12.94 -9.14
C LYS A 139 -17.27 -14.40 -9.24
N LYS A 140 -17.56 -15.08 -10.34
CA LYS A 140 -17.12 -16.47 -10.59
C LYS A 140 -15.60 -16.58 -10.66
N THR A 141 -14.95 -15.64 -11.35
CA THR A 141 -13.48 -15.63 -11.47
C THR A 141 -12.81 -15.44 -10.11
N LEU A 142 -13.31 -14.49 -9.31
CA LEU A 142 -12.75 -14.20 -7.99
C LEU A 142 -13.10 -15.26 -6.95
N GLU A 143 -14.29 -15.87 -7.00
CA GLU A 143 -14.62 -17.03 -6.18
C GLU A 143 -13.61 -18.16 -6.38
N GLY A 144 -13.28 -18.49 -7.63
CA GLY A 144 -12.25 -19.48 -7.93
C GLY A 144 -10.86 -19.09 -7.43
N LEU A 145 -10.49 -17.80 -7.51
CA LEU A 145 -9.21 -17.30 -6.98
C LEU A 145 -9.16 -17.45 -5.46
N ILE A 146 -10.23 -17.08 -4.76
CA ILE A 146 -10.32 -17.23 -3.31
C ILE A 146 -10.25 -18.70 -2.90
N GLN A 147 -10.92 -19.61 -3.60
CA GLN A 147 -10.79 -21.05 -3.29
C GLN A 147 -9.40 -21.59 -3.58
N TYR A 148 -8.70 -21.06 -4.59
CA TYR A 148 -7.34 -21.44 -4.93
C TYR A 148 -6.31 -20.97 -3.89
N LEU A 149 -6.50 -19.77 -3.32
CA LEU A 149 -5.62 -19.20 -2.29
C LEU A 149 -5.98 -19.65 -0.87
N TYR A 150 -7.27 -19.74 -0.56
CA TYR A 150 -7.81 -19.95 0.78
C TYR A 150 -8.80 -21.13 0.81
N PRO A 151 -8.36 -22.36 0.45
CA PRO A 151 -9.25 -23.50 0.33
C PRO A 151 -10.02 -23.76 1.62
N GLY A 152 -11.36 -23.77 1.52
CA GLY A 152 -12.26 -24.05 2.64
C GLY A 152 -12.45 -22.90 3.63
N LYS A 153 -11.92 -21.70 3.38
CA LYS A 153 -12.21 -20.51 4.19
C LYS A 153 -13.55 -19.89 3.76
N GLY A 154 -14.25 -19.29 4.73
CA GLY A 154 -15.41 -18.46 4.43
C GLY A 154 -14.99 -17.16 3.73
N TYR A 155 -15.77 -16.70 2.77
CA TYR A 155 -15.56 -15.42 2.09
C TYR A 155 -16.91 -14.70 1.89
N ARG A 156 -16.87 -13.38 1.70
CA ARG A 156 -18.06 -12.58 1.38
C ARG A 156 -17.71 -11.47 0.40
N PHE A 157 -18.63 -11.21 -0.51
CA PHE A 157 -18.64 -10.00 -1.33
C PHE A 157 -19.39 -8.91 -0.58
N LEU A 158 -18.84 -7.71 -0.56
CA LEU A 158 -19.48 -6.51 -0.02
C LEU A 158 -19.50 -5.45 -1.11
N ASP A 159 -20.54 -4.63 -1.11
CA ASP A 159 -20.59 -3.45 -1.98
C ASP A 159 -19.56 -2.43 -1.50
N ASP A 160 -18.90 -1.79 -2.47
CA ASP A 160 -17.89 -0.75 -2.22
C ASP A 160 -18.01 0.35 -3.28
N TYR A 161 -17.08 1.31 -3.29
CA TYR A 161 -17.03 2.40 -4.27
C TYR A 161 -15.60 2.71 -4.71
N PHE A 162 -15.36 2.59 -6.01
CA PHE A 162 -14.17 3.14 -6.67
C PHE A 162 -14.61 4.01 -7.86
N PRO A 163 -13.98 5.19 -8.10
CA PRO A 163 -14.34 6.06 -9.21
C PRO A 163 -14.26 5.41 -10.61
N PHE A 164 -13.46 4.34 -10.75
CA PHE A 164 -13.16 3.66 -12.00
C PHE A 164 -13.95 2.35 -12.20
N THR A 165 -14.83 1.96 -11.26
CA THR A 165 -15.69 0.78 -11.41
C THR A 165 -17.13 1.00 -10.92
N GLU A 166 -18.11 0.45 -11.64
CA GLU A 166 -19.52 0.51 -11.27
C GLU A 166 -20.30 -0.68 -11.86
N PRO A 167 -20.89 -1.57 -11.03
CA PRO A 167 -20.77 -1.61 -9.57
C PRO A 167 -19.36 -2.01 -9.09
N SER A 168 -19.02 -1.53 -7.90
CA SER A 168 -17.79 -1.84 -7.17
C SER A 168 -18.06 -2.82 -6.04
N LEU A 169 -17.09 -3.68 -5.77
CA LEU A 169 -17.13 -4.74 -4.77
C LEU A 169 -15.80 -4.80 -4.03
N GLN A 170 -15.84 -5.25 -2.78
CA GLN A 170 -14.68 -5.79 -2.09
C GLN A 170 -14.94 -7.24 -1.70
N ILE A 171 -13.86 -8.01 -1.54
CA ILE A 171 -13.94 -9.36 -0.99
C ILE A 171 -13.23 -9.38 0.36
N GLU A 172 -13.88 -10.01 1.33
CA GLU A 172 -13.26 -10.36 2.60
C GLU A 172 -13.20 -11.88 2.78
N VAL A 173 -12.13 -12.35 3.41
CA VAL A 173 -11.91 -13.76 3.76
C VAL A 173 -11.84 -13.89 5.28
N LEU A 174 -12.46 -14.94 5.82
CA LEU A 174 -12.43 -15.25 7.25
C LEU A 174 -11.09 -15.88 7.62
N GLN A 175 -10.29 -15.18 8.40
CA GLN A 175 -9.01 -15.64 8.90
C GLN A 175 -8.85 -15.33 10.37
N ASN A 176 -8.37 -16.30 11.16
CA ASN A 176 -8.19 -16.13 12.60
C ASN A 176 -9.44 -15.62 13.35
N LYS A 177 -10.64 -15.96 12.84
CA LYS A 177 -11.96 -15.52 13.33
C LYS A 177 -12.30 -14.05 13.03
N GLU A 178 -11.52 -13.38 12.21
CA GLU A 178 -11.74 -12.00 11.75
C GLU A 178 -11.94 -11.97 10.23
N TRP A 179 -12.76 -11.04 9.77
CA TRP A 179 -12.93 -10.79 8.34
C TRP A 179 -11.85 -9.83 7.89
N MET A 180 -11.10 -10.22 6.85
CA MET A 180 -9.99 -9.43 6.33
C MET A 180 -10.22 -9.18 4.84
N GLU A 181 -10.19 -7.91 4.47
CA GLU A 181 -10.30 -7.44 3.09
C GLU A 181 -9.07 -7.85 2.28
N VAL A 182 -9.30 -8.61 1.20
CA VAL A 182 -8.23 -9.21 0.39
C VAL A 182 -8.05 -8.52 -0.97
N LEU A 183 -9.12 -7.94 -1.53
CA LEU A 183 -9.08 -7.23 -2.81
C LEU A 183 -10.32 -6.36 -3.01
N GLY A 184 -10.14 -5.30 -3.81
CA GLY A 184 -11.20 -4.51 -4.42
C GLY A 184 -11.39 -4.89 -5.89
N ALA A 185 -12.62 -4.82 -6.40
CA ALA A 185 -12.94 -5.19 -7.78
C ALA A 185 -14.21 -4.51 -8.27
N GLY A 186 -14.48 -4.58 -9.57
CA GLY A 186 -15.76 -4.14 -10.09
C GLY A 186 -15.84 -4.20 -11.61
N VAL A 187 -17.02 -3.85 -12.12
CA VAL A 187 -17.23 -3.67 -13.56
C VAL A 187 -16.59 -2.36 -13.97
N ILE A 188 -15.74 -2.35 -15.00
CA ILE A 188 -15.01 -1.17 -15.45
C ILE A 188 -16.00 -0.07 -15.83
N HIS A 189 -15.79 1.14 -15.31
CA HIS A 189 -16.70 2.25 -15.55
C HIS A 189 -16.85 2.54 -17.08
N PRO A 190 -18.07 2.68 -17.62
CA PRO A 190 -18.29 2.80 -19.07
C PRO A 190 -17.52 3.95 -19.73
N GLN A 191 -17.30 5.05 -19.01
CA GLN A 191 -16.51 6.18 -19.50
C GLN A 191 -15.04 5.80 -19.76
N ILE A 192 -14.44 4.88 -18.98
CA ILE A 192 -13.08 4.40 -19.20
C ILE A 192 -13.01 3.57 -20.49
N LEU A 193 -13.97 2.66 -20.70
CA LEU A 193 -14.05 1.87 -21.94
C LEU A 193 -14.19 2.78 -23.17
N LYS A 194 -15.05 3.80 -23.07
CA LYS A 194 -15.21 4.83 -24.10
C LYS A 194 -13.91 5.60 -24.36
N ASN A 195 -13.20 6.03 -23.31
CA ASN A 195 -11.91 6.72 -23.43
C ASN A 195 -10.82 5.85 -24.08
N CYS A 196 -10.96 4.53 -24.00
CA CYS A 196 -10.06 3.55 -24.62
C CYS A 196 -10.55 3.06 -25.99
N ASN A 197 -11.65 3.61 -26.53
CA ASN A 197 -12.30 3.15 -27.77
C ASN A 197 -12.64 1.65 -27.78
N ILE A 198 -13.09 1.13 -26.64
CA ILE A 198 -13.50 -0.26 -26.48
C ILE A 198 -15.03 -0.36 -26.51
N GLU A 199 -15.54 -1.09 -27.48
CA GLU A 199 -16.93 -1.54 -27.51
C GLU A 199 -17.05 -2.85 -26.72
N GLY A 200 -17.80 -2.83 -25.63
CA GLY A 200 -18.00 -4.01 -24.78
C GLY A 200 -18.27 -3.65 -23.32
N THR A 201 -18.03 -4.63 -22.47
CA THR A 201 -18.00 -4.48 -21.01
C THR A 201 -16.73 -5.15 -20.48
N GLY A 202 -16.45 -5.06 -19.19
CA GLY A 202 -15.30 -5.73 -18.61
C GLY A 202 -15.25 -5.52 -17.12
N TRP A 203 -14.33 -6.21 -16.49
CA TRP A 203 -14.09 -6.07 -15.06
C TRP A 203 -12.61 -5.87 -14.78
N ALA A 204 -12.35 -5.28 -13.63
CA ALA A 204 -11.02 -5.13 -13.06
C ALA A 204 -11.04 -5.56 -11.58
N PHE A 205 -9.92 -6.05 -11.09
CA PHE A 205 -9.65 -6.19 -9.65
C PHE A 205 -8.26 -5.68 -9.33
N GLY A 206 -8.06 -5.23 -8.09
CA GLY A 206 -6.76 -4.90 -7.51
C GLY A 206 -6.62 -5.59 -6.17
N LEU A 207 -5.53 -6.33 -5.98
CA LEU A 207 -5.21 -7.00 -4.73
C LEU A 207 -3.87 -6.51 -4.17
N GLY A 208 -3.78 -6.41 -2.85
CA GLY A 208 -2.53 -6.12 -2.15
C GLY A 208 -1.75 -7.41 -1.90
N LEU A 209 -0.63 -7.59 -2.60
CA LEU A 209 0.20 -8.79 -2.46
C LEU A 209 0.76 -8.91 -1.04
N ASP A 210 1.19 -7.80 -0.44
CA ASP A 210 1.76 -7.77 0.91
C ASP A 210 0.72 -8.18 1.94
N ARG A 211 -0.49 -7.60 1.91
CA ARG A 211 -1.59 -7.95 2.83
C ARG A 211 -1.98 -9.42 2.68
N LEU A 212 -2.14 -9.91 1.45
CA LEU A 212 -2.41 -11.31 1.18
C LEU A 212 -1.29 -12.22 1.69
N LEU A 213 -0.04 -11.83 1.52
CA LEU A 213 1.12 -12.61 1.95
C LEU A 213 1.22 -12.68 3.48
N LEU A 214 1.06 -11.55 4.15
CA LEU A 214 1.05 -11.45 5.61
C LEU A 214 -0.02 -12.38 6.20
N SER A 215 -1.21 -12.32 5.62
CA SER A 215 -2.29 -13.25 5.87
C SER A 215 -1.89 -14.71 5.61
N TYR A 216 -1.52 -15.03 4.38
CA TYR A 216 -1.31 -16.40 3.90
C TYR A 216 -0.22 -17.12 4.68
N CYS A 217 0.86 -16.41 5.01
CA CYS A 217 2.02 -16.94 5.72
C CYS A 217 2.02 -16.61 7.22
N ASN A 218 0.97 -15.97 7.78
CA ASN A 218 0.92 -15.55 9.18
C ASN A 218 2.11 -14.64 9.61
N ILE A 219 2.53 -13.72 8.74
CA ILE A 219 3.60 -12.77 9.02
C ILE A 219 3.00 -11.60 9.84
N PRO A 220 3.50 -11.31 11.04
CA PRO A 220 2.83 -10.41 11.98
C PRO A 220 3.12 -8.92 11.72
N ASP A 221 4.02 -8.59 10.79
CA ASP A 221 4.50 -7.24 10.55
C ASP A 221 5.05 -7.10 9.12
N ILE A 222 4.59 -6.10 8.37
CA ILE A 222 4.98 -5.86 6.98
C ILE A 222 6.48 -5.59 6.82
N ARG A 223 7.17 -5.10 7.86
CA ARG A 223 8.61 -4.83 7.83
C ARG A 223 9.45 -6.10 7.63
N TYR A 224 8.90 -7.28 7.93
CA TYR A 224 9.56 -8.55 7.59
C TYR A 224 9.74 -8.73 6.07
N LEU A 225 8.89 -8.14 5.23
CA LEU A 225 9.07 -8.19 3.78
C LEU A 225 10.28 -7.37 3.30
N TRP A 226 10.88 -6.57 4.18
CA TRP A 226 11.97 -5.65 3.83
C TRP A 226 13.26 -5.92 4.59
N THR A 227 13.32 -6.98 5.41
CA THR A 227 14.52 -7.32 6.19
C THR A 227 15.52 -8.15 5.37
N ASP A 228 16.80 -7.96 5.66
CA ASP A 228 17.89 -8.79 5.16
C ASP A 228 18.25 -9.93 6.16
N ASP A 229 17.40 -10.17 7.17
CA ASP A 229 17.60 -11.22 8.19
C ASP A 229 17.45 -12.62 7.59
N LEU A 230 18.53 -13.38 7.61
CA LEU A 230 18.58 -14.75 7.12
C LEU A 230 17.57 -15.67 7.80
N ARG A 231 17.16 -15.41 9.06
CA ARG A 231 16.14 -16.21 9.77
C ARG A 231 14.75 -16.07 9.16
N PHE A 232 14.46 -14.95 8.51
CA PHE A 232 13.24 -14.75 7.73
C PHE A 232 13.42 -15.34 6.33
N ILE A 233 14.48 -14.94 5.63
CA ILE A 233 14.73 -15.31 4.23
C ILE A 233 14.78 -16.83 4.05
N SER A 234 15.48 -17.54 4.94
CA SER A 234 15.67 -19.00 4.82
C SER A 234 14.37 -19.79 4.91
N GLN A 235 13.31 -19.24 5.52
CA GLN A 235 12.03 -19.94 5.64
C GLN A 235 11.29 -20.05 4.31
N PHE A 236 11.52 -19.11 3.39
CA PHE A 236 10.84 -19.04 2.09
C PHE A 236 11.68 -19.56 0.93
N GLU A 237 12.91 -20.06 1.17
CA GLU A 237 13.79 -20.60 0.11
C GLU A 237 13.14 -21.71 -0.72
N ASN A 238 12.25 -22.50 -0.09
CA ASN A 238 11.56 -23.63 -0.73
C ASN A 238 10.09 -23.32 -1.07
N GLY A 239 9.72 -22.04 -1.13
CA GLY A 239 8.37 -21.58 -1.45
C GLY A 239 7.58 -21.06 -0.24
N LEU A 240 6.33 -20.68 -0.50
CA LEU A 240 5.43 -20.13 0.52
C LEU A 240 5.15 -21.15 1.63
N THR A 241 5.25 -20.69 2.88
CA THR A 241 5.02 -21.49 4.08
C THR A 241 4.46 -20.62 5.21
N GLU A 242 3.99 -21.24 6.28
CA GLU A 242 3.65 -20.51 7.50
C GLU A 242 4.92 -20.04 8.21
N PHE A 243 5.03 -18.73 8.39
CA PHE A 243 6.16 -18.07 9.03
C PHE A 243 6.27 -18.48 10.50
N GLN A 244 7.45 -18.99 10.85
CA GLN A 244 7.82 -19.29 12.22
C GLN A 244 8.51 -18.07 12.84
N GLN A 245 7.78 -17.36 13.69
CA GLN A 245 8.28 -16.16 14.33
C GLN A 245 9.45 -16.50 15.27
N TYR A 246 10.57 -15.79 15.10
CA TYR A 246 11.69 -15.85 16.03
C TYR A 246 11.56 -14.80 17.15
N SER A 247 12.41 -14.91 18.17
CA SER A 247 12.37 -14.04 19.35
C SER A 247 12.45 -12.57 18.97
N LYS A 248 11.51 -11.77 19.48
CA LYS A 248 11.48 -10.32 19.32
C LYS A 248 12.52 -9.67 20.22
N TYR A 249 13.20 -8.65 19.70
CA TYR A 249 14.04 -7.77 20.50
C TYR A 249 13.18 -6.78 21.31
N PRO A 250 13.64 -6.34 22.49
CA PRO A 250 12.89 -5.39 23.31
C PRO A 250 12.71 -4.05 22.56
N PRO A 251 11.54 -3.41 22.67
CA PRO A 251 11.31 -2.10 22.10
C PRO A 251 11.99 -0.99 22.90
N VAL A 252 12.24 0.14 22.25
CA VAL A 252 12.58 1.43 22.87
C VAL A 252 11.46 2.41 22.53
N TYR A 253 10.93 3.09 23.54
CA TYR A 253 9.87 4.09 23.37
C TYR A 253 10.44 5.49 23.51
N LYS A 254 10.00 6.39 22.63
CA LYS A 254 10.28 7.83 22.73
C LYS A 254 9.00 8.59 22.43
N ASP A 255 8.72 9.59 23.26
CA ASP A 255 7.56 10.44 23.08
C ASP A 255 8.04 11.78 22.49
N ILE A 256 7.28 12.31 21.53
CA ILE A 256 7.49 13.64 20.98
C ILE A 256 6.21 14.45 21.14
N SER A 257 6.35 15.69 21.58
CA SER A 257 5.21 16.59 21.72
C SER A 257 5.52 17.96 21.15
N PHE A 258 4.51 18.58 20.56
CA PHE A 258 4.63 19.90 19.95
C PHE A 258 3.26 20.57 19.86
N TRP A 259 3.28 21.91 19.82
CA TRP A 259 2.13 22.72 19.48
C TRP A 259 2.04 22.91 17.97
N VAL A 260 0.84 22.81 17.43
CA VAL A 260 0.48 23.14 16.05
C VAL A 260 -0.31 24.44 16.06
N ASN A 261 0.10 25.43 15.26
CA ASN A 261 -0.55 26.73 15.20
C ASN A 261 -1.89 26.70 14.44
N GLU A 262 -1.95 26.01 13.29
CA GLU A 262 -3.17 25.88 12.47
C GLU A 262 -3.59 24.41 12.32
N TYR A 263 -3.97 23.79 13.44
CA TYR A 263 -4.40 22.40 13.43
C TYR A 263 -5.71 22.22 12.64
N THR A 264 -5.65 21.37 11.63
CA THR A 264 -6.83 20.85 10.93
C THR A 264 -6.76 19.32 10.88
N GLU A 265 -7.93 18.70 10.74
CA GLU A 265 -8.04 17.25 10.72
C GLU A 265 -8.24 16.71 9.32
N ASN A 266 -7.64 15.56 9.05
CA ASN A 266 -8.01 14.74 7.92
C ASN A 266 -9.32 13.98 8.21
N LYS A 267 -9.79 13.19 7.24
CA LYS A 267 -11.03 12.41 7.36
C LYS A 267 -10.99 11.33 8.46
N GLU A 268 -9.80 10.96 8.91
CA GLU A 268 -9.56 9.93 9.93
C GLU A 268 -9.43 10.53 11.35
N GLY A 269 -9.56 11.86 11.49
CA GLY A 269 -9.40 12.57 12.76
C GLY A 269 -7.94 12.77 13.17
N ASN A 270 -6.99 12.46 12.29
CA ASN A 270 -5.57 12.75 12.48
C ASN A 270 -5.26 14.19 12.05
N TRP A 271 -4.11 14.72 12.49
CA TRP A 271 -3.57 15.96 11.95
C TRP A 271 -3.45 15.88 10.42
N ASN A 272 -3.82 16.94 9.69
CA ASN A 272 -3.78 16.96 8.23
C ASN A 272 -2.38 16.68 7.63
N GLU A 273 -1.31 16.95 8.38
CA GLU A 273 0.09 16.66 8.02
C GLU A 273 0.61 15.34 8.63
N TYR A 274 -0.26 14.48 9.16
CA TYR A 274 0.15 13.27 9.87
C TYR A 274 1.02 12.33 9.02
N ASN A 275 0.70 12.16 7.74
CA ASN A 275 1.50 11.30 6.87
C ASN A 275 2.87 11.94 6.56
N ASN A 276 2.94 13.27 6.43
CA ASN A 276 4.23 13.95 6.33
C ASN A 276 5.06 13.87 7.64
N LEU A 277 4.42 13.88 8.81
CA LEU A 277 5.07 13.56 10.09
C LEU A 277 5.62 12.13 10.09
N CYS A 278 4.81 11.16 9.65
CA CYS A 278 5.24 9.77 9.48
C CYS A 278 6.45 9.66 8.54
N GLU A 279 6.46 10.39 7.43
CA GLU A 279 7.58 10.42 6.50
C GLU A 279 8.88 10.89 7.14
N VAL A 280 8.86 12.01 7.88
CA VAL A 280 10.06 12.49 8.59
C VAL A 280 10.57 11.46 9.60
N ILE A 281 9.66 10.86 10.37
CA ILE A 281 10.03 9.83 11.34
C ILE A 281 10.59 8.58 10.65
N ARG A 282 10.03 8.21 9.49
CA ARG A 282 10.44 7.05 8.70
C ARG A 282 11.82 7.26 8.07
N GLU A 283 12.11 8.45 7.56
CA GLU A 283 13.42 8.79 6.97
C GLU A 283 14.55 8.75 8.00
N GLU A 284 14.30 9.26 9.22
CA GLU A 284 15.32 9.26 10.29
C GLU A 284 15.41 7.92 11.02
N GLY A 285 14.27 7.25 11.18
CA GLY A 285 14.12 6.01 11.93
C GLY A 285 14.40 4.75 11.10
N ASN A 286 14.19 4.78 9.79
CA ASN A 286 14.19 3.63 8.87
C ASN A 286 13.26 2.50 9.37
N ASP A 287 13.60 1.24 9.07
CA ASP A 287 12.85 0.05 9.48
C ASP A 287 12.85 -0.22 11.00
N LEU A 288 13.49 0.64 11.79
CA LEU A 288 13.45 0.55 13.25
C LEU A 288 12.12 1.02 13.83
N VAL A 289 11.37 1.87 13.13
CA VAL A 289 10.09 2.38 13.64
C VAL A 289 9.01 1.31 13.41
N GLU A 290 8.44 0.81 14.50
CA GLU A 290 7.38 -0.20 14.46
C GLU A 290 5.98 0.43 14.49
N SER A 291 5.79 1.50 15.28
CA SER A 291 4.52 2.23 15.31
C SER A 291 4.71 3.68 15.71
N ILE A 292 3.73 4.51 15.32
CA ILE A 292 3.50 5.84 15.87
C ILE A 292 2.06 5.89 16.39
N ASP A 293 1.91 6.22 17.68
CA ASP A 293 0.61 6.24 18.34
C ASP A 293 0.34 7.64 18.94
N LEU A 294 -0.83 8.23 18.68
CA LEU A 294 -1.24 9.48 19.34
C LEU A 294 -1.57 9.18 20.81
N LEU A 295 -0.78 9.75 21.73
CA LEU A 295 -1.00 9.59 23.17
C LEU A 295 -1.99 10.59 23.73
N ASP A 296 -1.84 11.86 23.32
CA ASP A 296 -2.60 12.96 23.87
C ASP A 296 -2.79 14.05 22.84
N LYS A 297 -3.96 14.70 22.91
CA LYS A 297 -4.34 15.84 22.10
C LYS A 297 -5.08 16.83 22.97
N PHE A 298 -4.53 18.03 23.07
CA PHE A 298 -5.05 19.09 23.94
C PHE A 298 -5.08 20.43 23.22
N CYS A 299 -6.17 21.18 23.35
CA CYS A 299 -6.33 22.50 22.73
C CYS A 299 -6.27 23.62 23.78
N LYS A 300 -5.47 24.64 23.54
CA LYS A 300 -5.36 25.84 24.39
C LYS A 300 -5.04 27.07 23.54
N GLU A 301 -5.79 28.16 23.76
CA GLU A 301 -5.49 29.49 23.17
C GLU A 301 -5.25 29.43 21.65
N ASN A 302 -6.13 28.72 20.93
CA ASN A 302 -6.08 28.47 19.47
C ASN A 302 -4.89 27.64 18.97
N LYS A 303 -4.12 27.00 19.86
CA LYS A 303 -3.10 26.02 19.49
C LYS A 303 -3.52 24.62 19.92
N THR A 304 -3.18 23.63 19.12
CA THR A 304 -3.39 22.22 19.48
C THR A 304 -2.04 21.59 19.80
N SER A 305 -1.87 21.11 21.03
CA SER A 305 -0.76 20.26 21.44
C SER A 305 -1.06 18.83 21.02
N LEU A 306 -0.10 18.21 20.34
CA LEU A 306 -0.11 16.79 20.00
C LEU A 306 1.06 16.11 20.71
N ALA A 307 0.83 14.91 21.24
CA ALA A 307 1.87 14.05 21.78
C ALA A 307 1.80 12.68 21.13
N TYR A 308 2.87 12.26 20.48
CA TYR A 308 2.99 10.98 19.80
C TYR A 308 4.02 10.10 20.52
N ARG A 309 3.71 8.81 20.64
CA ARG A 309 4.66 7.77 21.03
C ARG A 309 5.20 7.10 19.80
N ILE A 310 6.51 7.09 19.67
CA ILE A 310 7.22 6.35 18.63
C ILE A 310 7.81 5.10 19.26
N MET A 311 7.38 3.93 18.78
CA MET A 311 7.95 2.65 19.18
C MET A 311 9.05 2.24 18.20
N TYR A 312 10.26 2.09 18.72
CA TYR A 312 11.40 1.56 17.98
C TYR A 312 11.62 0.09 18.33
N ARG A 313 11.72 -0.77 17.33
CA ARG A 313 12.14 -2.16 17.48
C ARG A 313 12.82 -2.65 16.20
N SER A 314 14.04 -3.17 16.34
CA SER A 314 14.73 -3.88 15.27
C SER A 314 14.30 -5.35 15.25
N ASN A 315 14.20 -5.92 14.04
CA ASN A 315 14.03 -7.35 13.85
C ASN A 315 15.35 -8.14 13.97
N GLU A 316 16.49 -7.46 14.08
CA GLU A 316 17.82 -8.06 13.94
C GLU A 316 18.67 -7.97 15.21
N ARG A 317 18.47 -6.94 16.05
CA ARG A 317 19.28 -6.70 17.27
C ARG A 317 18.55 -5.92 18.35
N THR A 318 19.09 -5.93 19.56
CA THR A 318 18.66 -5.00 20.62
C THR A 318 19.09 -3.58 20.25
N LEU A 319 18.20 -2.63 20.53
CA LEU A 319 18.46 -1.20 20.34
C LEU A 319 19.01 -0.57 21.62
N LEU A 320 20.00 0.31 21.48
CA LEU A 320 20.55 1.13 22.55
C LEU A 320 19.70 2.39 22.74
N ASN A 321 19.64 2.94 23.96
CA ASN A 321 18.89 4.18 24.16
C ASN A 321 19.55 5.37 23.46
N ASP A 322 20.89 5.44 23.49
CA ASP A 322 21.63 6.59 22.96
C ASP A 322 21.51 6.69 21.44
N GLU A 323 21.56 5.56 20.70
CA GLU A 323 21.37 5.58 19.24
C GLU A 323 19.97 6.08 18.84
N ILE A 324 18.95 5.76 19.65
CA ILE A 324 17.57 6.20 19.41
C ILE A 324 17.40 7.66 19.82
N ASN A 325 18.08 8.13 20.87
CA ASN A 325 18.10 9.54 21.24
C ASN A 325 18.68 10.41 20.11
N GLU A 326 19.77 9.98 19.47
CA GLU A 326 20.35 10.72 18.33
C GLU A 326 19.37 10.82 17.15
N LYS A 327 18.62 9.75 16.87
CA LYS A 327 17.53 9.77 15.87
C LYS A 327 16.40 10.72 16.26
N GLN A 328 16.00 10.72 17.53
CA GLN A 328 14.97 11.63 18.04
C GLN A 328 15.36 13.10 17.89
N GLU A 329 16.61 13.46 18.18
CA GLU A 329 17.06 14.84 18.02
C GLU A 329 17.02 15.29 16.55
N ARG A 330 17.39 14.41 15.60
CA ARG A 330 17.25 14.71 14.17
C ARG A 330 15.79 14.85 13.75
N ILE A 331 14.92 13.93 14.17
CA ILE A 331 13.46 14.05 13.95
C ILE A 331 12.94 15.39 14.48
N ARG A 332 13.28 15.75 15.72
CA ARG A 332 12.85 17.03 16.33
C ARG A 332 13.33 18.23 15.51
N ALA A 333 14.59 18.25 15.07
CA ALA A 333 15.13 19.31 14.24
C ALA A 333 14.37 19.41 12.91
N THR A 334 14.25 18.32 12.16
CA THR A 334 13.56 18.28 10.86
C THR A 334 12.09 18.68 10.98
N LEU A 335 11.38 18.25 12.04
CA LEU A 335 10.00 18.64 12.25
C LEU A 335 9.85 20.15 12.52
N SER A 336 10.78 20.75 13.25
CA SER A 336 10.77 22.20 13.52
C SER A 336 11.09 23.04 12.30
N GLU A 337 11.83 22.49 11.34
CA GLU A 337 12.18 23.16 10.09
C GLU A 337 11.07 23.03 9.04
N ASN A 338 10.41 21.86 8.97
CA ASN A 338 9.47 21.54 7.90
C ASN A 338 8.01 21.89 8.22
N PHE A 339 7.65 22.01 9.50
CA PHE A 339 6.28 22.27 9.92
C PHE A 339 6.18 23.52 10.79
N ASP A 340 5.04 24.21 10.72
CA ASP A 340 4.72 25.32 11.62
C ASP A 340 4.30 24.81 13.00
N ILE A 341 5.29 24.27 13.71
CA ILE A 341 5.14 23.69 15.04
C ILE A 341 6.09 24.33 16.06
N ILE A 342 5.76 24.18 17.33
CA ILE A 342 6.63 24.56 18.44
C ILE A 342 6.85 23.32 19.31
N LEU A 343 8.06 22.76 19.24
CA LEU A 343 8.44 21.62 20.07
C LEU A 343 8.25 21.89 21.56
N ARG A 344 7.88 20.85 22.29
CA ARG A 344 7.71 20.83 23.74
C ARG A 344 8.63 19.79 24.39
#